data_AF-A0A847LNX7-F1
#
_entry.id   AF-A0A847LNX7-F1
#
_cell.length_a   1.000
_cell.length_b   1.000
_cell.length_c   1.000
_cell.angle_alpha   90.00
_cell.angle_beta   90.00
_cell.angle_gamma   90.00
#
_symmetry.space_group_name_H-M   'P 1'
#
loop_
_entity.id
_entity.type
_entity.pdbx_description
1 polymer ?
#
loop_
_entity_poly.entity_id
_entity_poly.type
_entity_poly.pdbx_seq_one_letter_code
_entity_poly.pdbx_strand_id
1 'polypeptide(L)'
;MAPHYVSPNRQQGLLLPPSLRDWLPEKDYVWFVIETVERMDLSAFHAHARLDGVGAAFYDPGMMATLLVYAYSMGVRSSRRIE
;
A
#
# COMPACT_ATOMS: atom_id res chain seq x y z
N MET A 1 32.67 23.74 -30.72
CA MET A 1 31.35 23.14 -30.42
C MET A 1 30.93 23.57 -29.03
N ALA A 2 29.72 24.12 -28.89
CA ALA A 2 29.15 24.46 -27.58
C ALA A 2 28.43 23.23 -26.99
N PRO A 3 28.50 23.01 -25.67
CA PRO A 3 27.78 21.91 -25.04
C PRO A 3 26.26 22.14 -25.12
N HIS A 4 25.53 21.12 -25.55
CA HIS A 4 24.07 21.09 -25.60
C HIS A 4 23.54 20.59 -24.26
N TYR A 5 22.99 21.50 -23.45
CA TYR A 5 22.40 21.15 -22.16
C TYR A 5 20.90 20.92 -22.29
N VAL A 6 20.39 19.88 -21.62
CA VAL A 6 18.95 19.66 -21.44
C VAL A 6 18.53 20.36 -20.16
N SER A 7 17.74 21.42 -20.28
CA SER A 7 17.18 22.13 -19.12
C SER A 7 15.90 21.43 -18.63
N PRO A 8 15.74 21.17 -17.33
CA PRO A 8 14.53 20.56 -16.81
C PRO A 8 13.34 21.51 -16.93
N ASN A 9 12.26 21.06 -17.57
CA ASN A 9 11.00 21.81 -17.61
C ASN A 9 10.23 21.61 -16.30
N ARG A 10 10.39 22.54 -15.36
CA ARG A 10 9.72 22.52 -14.04
C ARG A 10 8.20 22.76 -14.12
N GLN A 11 7.67 23.17 -15.28
CA GLN A 11 6.24 23.40 -15.51
C GLN A 11 5.56 22.19 -16.17
N GLN A 12 6.32 21.16 -16.56
CA GLN A 12 5.77 19.97 -17.16
C GLN A 12 5.09 19.11 -16.10
N GLY A 13 3.77 18.94 -16.24
CA GLY A 13 3.02 17.93 -15.49
C GLY A 13 3.39 16.50 -15.91
N LEU A 14 3.18 15.54 -15.03
CA LEU A 14 3.30 14.12 -15.38
C LEU A 14 2.16 13.72 -16.34
N LEU A 15 2.48 12.96 -17.39
CA LEU A 15 1.47 12.44 -18.33
C LEU A 15 0.50 11.46 -17.64
N LEU A 16 1.04 10.66 -16.72
CA LEU A 16 0.31 9.71 -15.88
C LEU A 16 0.76 9.91 -14.43
N PRO A 17 -0.11 9.64 -13.44
CA PRO A 17 0.33 9.63 -12.04
C PRO A 17 1.45 8.58 -11.85
N PRO A 18 2.38 8.82 -10.90
CA PRO A 18 3.40 7.84 -10.58
C PRO A 18 2.74 6.56 -10.06
N SER A 19 3.28 5.41 -10.47
CA SER A 19 2.83 4.12 -9.94
C SER A 19 3.36 3.95 -8.53
N LEU A 20 2.49 3.57 -7.59
CA LEU A 20 2.90 3.22 -6.22
C LEU A 20 3.82 1.99 -6.19
N ARG A 21 3.76 1.13 -7.21
CA ARG A 21 4.64 -0.05 -7.31
C ARG A 21 6.10 0.35 -7.50
N ASP A 22 6.36 1.52 -8.09
CA ASP A 22 7.70 2.02 -8.35
C ASP A 22 8.37 2.55 -7.06
N TRP A 23 7.61 2.65 -5.95
CA TRP A 23 8.11 3.14 -4.67
C TRP A 23 8.88 2.06 -3.89
N LEU A 24 8.72 0.80 -4.28
CA LEU A 24 9.34 -0.34 -3.62
C LEU A 24 10.11 -1.19 -4.63
N PRO A 25 11.21 -1.85 -4.22
CA PRO A 25 11.88 -2.82 -5.06
C PRO A 25 10.91 -3.93 -5.53
N GLU A 26 11.08 -4.43 -6.74
CA GLU A 26 10.25 -5.54 -7.28
C GLU A 26 10.28 -6.79 -6.39
N LYS A 27 11.39 -7.01 -5.68
CA LYS A 27 11.61 -8.16 -4.80
C LYS A 27 11.47 -7.83 -3.32
N ASP A 28 10.79 -6.73 -3.01
CA ASP A 28 10.45 -6.41 -1.62
C ASP A 28 9.57 -7.52 -1.03
N TYR A 29 9.83 -7.90 0.22
CA TYR A 29 9.11 -8.99 0.86
C TYR A 29 7.63 -8.64 1.12
N VAL A 30 7.26 -7.35 1.13
CA VAL A 30 5.85 -6.95 1.27
C VAL A 30 4.97 -7.55 0.18
N TRP A 31 5.50 -7.73 -1.03
CA TRP A 31 4.76 -8.35 -2.13
C TRP A 31 4.38 -9.79 -1.82
N PHE A 32 5.28 -10.54 -1.18
CA PHE A 32 4.98 -11.89 -0.71
C PHE A 32 3.90 -11.88 0.38
N VAL A 33 3.91 -10.90 1.28
CA VAL A 33 2.86 -10.75 2.32
C VAL A 33 1.52 -10.47 1.68
N ILE A 34 1.45 -9.52 0.75
CA ILE A 34 0.23 -9.16 0.01
C ILE A 34 -0.34 -10.40 -0.69
N GLU A 35 0.48 -11.10 -1.49
CA GLU A 35 0.04 -12.30 -2.20
C GLU A 35 -0.40 -13.43 -1.26
N THR A 36 0.21 -13.53 -0.08
CA THR A 36 -0.16 -14.53 0.92
C THR A 36 -1.51 -14.20 1.55
N VAL A 37 -1.74 -12.94 1.93
CA VAL A 37 -2.99 -12.48 2.53
C VAL A 37 -4.15 -12.54 1.53
N GLU A 38 -3.91 -12.24 0.25
CA GLU A 38 -4.92 -12.37 -0.82
C GLU A 38 -5.44 -13.80 -0.98
N ARG A 39 -4.66 -14.81 -0.57
CA ARG A 39 -5.05 -16.23 -0.61
C ARG A 39 -5.74 -16.71 0.67
N MET A 40 -5.81 -15.89 1.71
CA MET A 40 -6.46 -16.25 2.97
C MET A 40 -7.98 -16.09 2.86
N ASP A 41 -8.73 -16.98 3.52
CA ASP A 41 -10.16 -16.80 3.67
C ASP A 41 -10.45 -15.74 4.74
N LEU A 42 -10.84 -14.54 4.29
CA LEU A 42 -11.24 -13.42 5.14
C LEU A 42 -12.77 -13.22 5.17
N SER A 43 -13.55 -14.18 4.67
CA SER A 43 -15.01 -14.07 4.56
C SER A 43 -15.68 -13.75 5.89
N ALA A 44 -15.17 -14.30 7.00
CA ALA A 44 -15.66 -14.02 8.34
C ALA A 44 -15.53 -12.53 8.73
N PHE A 45 -14.49 -11.83 8.30
CA PHE A 45 -14.34 -10.40 8.54
C PHE A 45 -15.32 -9.58 7.70
N HIS A 46 -15.48 -9.94 6.42
CA HIS A 46 -16.43 -9.28 5.53
C HIS A 46 -17.89 -9.50 5.96
N ALA A 47 -18.22 -10.66 6.54
CA ALA A 47 -19.57 -10.95 7.03
C ALA A 47 -20.04 -9.99 8.14
N HIS A 48 -19.12 -9.36 8.87
CA HIS A 48 -19.41 -8.38 9.92
C HIS A 48 -19.37 -6.92 9.42
N ALA A 49 -19.12 -6.70 8.13
CA ALA A 49 -19.11 -5.36 7.56
C ALA A 49 -20.52 -4.75 7.60
N ARG A 50 -20.63 -3.53 8.11
CA ARG A 50 -21.91 -2.80 8.10
C ARG A 50 -22.21 -2.31 6.69
N LEU A 51 -23.44 -2.51 6.25
CA LEU A 51 -23.93 -2.10 4.92
C LEU A 51 -24.70 -0.77 4.96
N ASP A 52 -24.93 -0.20 6.15
CA ASP A 52 -25.76 0.98 6.37
C ASP A 52 -25.06 2.31 6.01
N GLY A 53 -23.75 2.29 5.75
CA GLY A 53 -22.98 3.46 5.32
C GLY A 53 -22.90 4.57 6.37
N VAL A 54 -23.23 4.27 7.63
CA VAL A 54 -23.25 5.24 8.72
C VAL A 54 -21.87 5.32 9.38
N GLY A 55 -21.28 6.52 9.37
CA GLY A 55 -19.99 6.79 10.00
C GLY A 55 -18.82 6.81 9.02
N ALA A 56 -17.59 6.76 9.55
CA ALA A 56 -16.39 6.68 8.72
C ALA A 56 -16.32 5.32 8.00
N ALA A 57 -15.76 5.32 6.79
CA ALA A 57 -15.53 4.09 6.05
C ALA A 57 -14.59 3.14 6.83
N PHE A 58 -14.90 1.85 6.82
CA PHE A 58 -14.02 0.82 7.36
C PHE A 58 -12.82 0.62 6.44
N TYR A 59 -11.67 0.30 7.02
CA TYR A 59 -10.55 -0.22 6.27
C TYR A 59 -10.85 -1.64 5.77
N ASP A 60 -10.35 -1.96 4.58
CA ASP A 60 -10.46 -3.31 4.03
C ASP A 60 -9.75 -4.34 4.95
N PRO A 61 -10.40 -5.47 5.30
CA PRO A 61 -9.79 -6.51 6.12
C PRO A 61 -8.49 -7.08 5.56
N GLY A 62 -8.37 -7.25 4.23
CA GLY A 62 -7.15 -7.72 3.59
C GLY A 62 -6.01 -6.72 3.72
N MET A 63 -6.29 -5.42 3.57
CA MET A 63 -5.33 -4.36 3.79
C MET A 63 -4.86 -4.30 5.25
N MET A 64 -5.78 -4.37 6.21
CA MET A 64 -5.45 -4.40 7.64
C MET A 64 -4.64 -5.64 8.03
N ALA A 65 -5.02 -6.82 7.53
CA ALA A 65 -4.28 -8.06 7.76
C ALA A 65 -2.86 -7.98 7.18
N THR A 66 -2.70 -7.47 5.96
CA THR A 66 -1.39 -7.25 5.32
C THR A 66 -0.50 -6.36 6.18
N LEU A 67 -1.04 -5.22 6.63
CA LEU A 67 -0.30 -4.25 7.43
C LEU A 67 0.14 -4.82 8.80
N LEU A 68 -0.75 -5.57 9.47
CA LEU A 68 -0.41 -6.22 10.74
C LEU A 68 0.63 -7.33 10.57
N VAL A 69 0.46 -8.22 9.58
CA VAL A 69 1.42 -9.30 9.29
C VAL A 69 2.79 -8.70 8.95
N TYR A 70 2.82 -7.68 8.09
CA TYR A 70 4.05 -7.01 7.69
C TYR A 70 4.76 -6.31 8.85
N ALA A 71 4.03 -5.59 9.71
CA ALA A 71 4.63 -4.93 10.86
C ALA A 71 5.17 -5.95 11.87
N TYR A 72 4.42 -7.03 12.10
CA TYR A 72 4.76 -8.00 13.14
C TYR A 72 5.96 -8.87 12.76
N SER A 73 6.10 -9.23 11.49
CA SER A 73 7.32 -9.91 10.98
C SER A 73 8.56 -9.02 11.07
N MET A 74 8.40 -7.70 11.00
CA MET A 74 9.45 -6.69 11.22
C MET A 74 9.68 -6.38 12.71
N GLY A 75 8.98 -7.06 13.63
CA GLY A 75 9.12 -6.88 15.08
C GLY A 75 8.38 -5.65 15.64
N VAL A 76 7.58 -4.95 14.84
CA VAL A 76 6.78 -3.80 15.28
C VAL A 76 5.38 -4.26 15.65
N ARG A 77 5.08 -4.31 16.95
CA ARG A 77 3.77 -4.75 17.47
C ARG A 77 2.90 -3.65 18.07
N SER A 78 3.48 -2.48 18.32
CA SER A 78 2.76 -1.33 18.87
C SER A 78 1.90 -0.70 17.79
N SER A 79 0.58 -0.64 17.99
CA SER A 79 -0.34 0.04 17.06
C SER A 79 0.08 1.49 16.82
N ARG A 80 0.51 2.21 17.87
CA ARG A 80 1.03 3.58 17.77
C ARG A 80 2.34 3.73 16.98
N ARG A 81 3.08 2.64 16.76
CA ARG A 81 4.30 2.66 15.93
C ARG A 81 4.02 2.26 14.49
N ILE A 82 2.85 1.69 14.24
CA ILE A 82 2.41 1.24 12.92
C ILE A 82 1.67 2.37 12.21
N GLU A 83 0.90 3.17 12.96
CA GLU A 83 0.39 4.49 12.56
C GLU A 83 1.52 5.53 12.47
#